data_AF-A0A418VH27-F1
#
_entry.id   AF-A0A418VH27-F1
#
_cell.length_a   1.000
_cell.length_b   1.000
_cell.length_c   1.000
_cell.angle_alpha   90.00
_cell.angle_beta   90.00
_cell.angle_gamma   90.00
#
_symmetry.space_group_name_H-M   'P 1'
#
loop_
_entity.id
_entity.type
_entity.pdbx_description
1 polymer ?
#
loop_
_entity_poly.entity_id
_entity_poly.type
_entity_poly.pdbx_seq_one_letter_code
_entity_poly.pdbx_strand_id
1 'polypeptide(L)'
;MWRTVLESDMNTIAIVSVVDVVGALAANDLTGSFYLFDDNKSKGSRDEGTEALQTRVSKGDQVVWTSIPLECEAYISISGVEIDKKYKDYCDVRKDVYPGTNVVYWLGEIRKELDGPIPYTLKFKLGSHKGEFAISTSPALIGDPPAPAQAAPAAAATAPAPSPSPAKPR
;
A
#
# COMPACT_ATOMS: atom_id res chain seq x y z
N MET A 1 9.25 -15.05 55.71
CA MET A 1 9.71 -15.65 54.45
C MET A 1 8.47 -15.91 53.62
N TRP A 2 8.10 -14.99 52.73
CA TRP A 2 6.96 -15.17 51.82
C TRP A 2 7.46 -14.80 50.42
N ARG A 3 7.65 -15.82 49.58
CA ARG A 3 7.89 -15.64 48.15
C ARG A 3 6.54 -15.38 47.50
N THR A 4 6.34 -14.16 47.02
CA THR A 4 5.29 -13.83 46.06
C THR A 4 5.58 -14.66 44.80
N VAL A 5 4.68 -15.59 44.47
CA VAL A 5 4.63 -16.16 43.13
C VAL A 5 4.20 -14.99 42.25
N LEU A 6 5.12 -14.42 41.47
CA LEU A 6 4.78 -13.53 40.38
C LEU A 6 4.05 -14.42 39.36
N GLU A 7 2.71 -14.39 39.36
CA GLU A 7 1.98 -14.67 38.14
C GLU A 7 2.57 -13.76 37.08
N SER A 8 3.21 -14.35 36.07
CA SER A 8 3.68 -13.62 34.91
C SER A 8 2.45 -13.00 34.26
N ASP A 9 2.23 -11.71 34.50
CA ASP A 9 1.10 -10.96 33.94
C ASP A 9 1.10 -11.15 32.42
N MET A 10 0.09 -11.85 31.93
CA MET A 10 -0.15 -12.06 30.50
C MET A 10 -0.18 -10.71 29.79
N ASN A 11 0.78 -10.48 28.90
CA ASN A 11 0.85 -9.24 28.13
C ASN A 11 0.33 -9.48 26.70
N THR A 12 -0.43 -8.53 26.18
CA THR A 12 -0.71 -8.46 24.74
C THR A 12 0.33 -7.56 24.10
N ILE A 13 1.05 -8.08 23.11
CA ILE A 13 2.13 -7.42 22.39
C ILE A 13 1.67 -7.21 20.96
N ALA A 14 1.63 -5.96 20.50
CA ALA A 14 1.30 -5.63 19.13
C ALA A 14 2.56 -5.58 18.28
N ILE A 15 2.63 -6.39 17.22
CA ILE A 15 3.66 -6.31 16.19
C ILE A 15 3.03 -5.71 14.92
N VAL A 16 3.57 -4.57 14.48
CA VAL A 16 3.14 -3.85 13.29
C VAL A 16 4.17 -4.04 12.19
N SER A 17 3.73 -4.60 11.07
CA SER A 17 4.49 -4.58 9.82
C SER A 17 4.17 -3.31 9.03
N VAL A 18 5.20 -2.56 8.67
CA VAL A 18 5.13 -1.38 7.83
C VAL A 18 5.78 -1.73 6.50
N VAL A 19 5.05 -1.53 5.40
CA VAL A 19 5.49 -1.98 4.07
C VAL A 19 5.42 -0.85 3.06
N ASP A 20 6.54 -0.58 2.39
CA ASP A 20 6.60 0.20 1.15
C ASP A 20 6.01 -0.67 0.04
N VAL A 21 4.72 -0.50 -0.23
CA VAL A 21 4.03 -1.38 -1.18
C VAL A 21 4.45 -1.08 -2.61
N VAL A 22 4.72 0.18 -2.92
CA VAL A 22 5.13 0.58 -4.27
C VAL A 22 6.55 0.09 -4.58
N GLY A 23 7.48 0.27 -3.64
CA GLY A 23 8.84 -0.26 -3.71
C GLY A 23 8.84 -1.78 -3.83
N ALA A 24 8.06 -2.48 -3.01
CA ALA A 24 7.96 -3.93 -3.08
C ALA A 24 7.38 -4.44 -4.41
N LEU A 25 6.34 -3.79 -4.95
CA LEU A 25 5.78 -4.14 -6.26
C LEU A 25 6.74 -3.83 -7.41
N ALA A 26 7.49 -2.72 -7.32
CA ALA A 26 8.49 -2.35 -8.32
C ALA A 26 9.70 -3.30 -8.33
N ALA A 27 10.14 -3.76 -7.16
CA ALA A 27 11.24 -4.72 -7.00
C ALA A 27 10.82 -6.18 -7.20
N ASN A 28 9.52 -6.47 -7.12
CA ASN A 28 8.96 -7.82 -7.06
C ASN A 28 9.53 -8.68 -5.91
N ASP A 29 9.87 -8.03 -4.79
CA ASP A 29 10.26 -8.65 -3.52
C ASP A 29 9.95 -7.68 -2.36
N LEU A 30 10.22 -8.08 -1.11
CA LEU A 30 10.01 -7.23 0.08
C LEU A 30 11.30 -6.62 0.64
N THR A 31 12.45 -6.90 0.01
CA THR A 31 13.77 -6.56 0.53
C THR A 31 13.91 -5.04 0.58
N GLY A 32 14.25 -4.50 1.76
CA GLY A 32 14.35 -3.04 1.94
C GLY A 32 13.02 -2.27 1.84
N SER A 33 11.90 -2.98 1.71
CA SER A 33 10.54 -2.42 1.64
C SER A 33 9.66 -2.89 2.81
N PHE A 34 10.26 -3.51 3.82
CA PHE A 34 9.57 -4.18 4.91
C PHE A 34 10.24 -3.90 6.26
N TYR A 35 9.44 -3.45 7.21
CA TYR A 35 9.91 -2.99 8.52
C TYR A 35 8.97 -3.48 9.62
N LEU A 36 9.52 -3.90 10.75
CA LEU A 36 8.75 -4.39 11.89
C LEU A 36 8.96 -3.53 13.12
N PHE A 37 7.87 -3.32 13.85
CA PHE A 37 7.85 -2.60 15.12
C PHE A 37 6.99 -3.33 16.14
N ASP A 38 7.34 -3.25 17.43
CA ASP A 38 6.47 -3.68 18.51
C ASP A 38 6.28 -2.64 19.62
N ASP A 39 5.29 -2.87 20.47
CA ASP A 39 5.02 -2.06 21.65
C ASP A 39 5.80 -2.51 22.90
N ASN A 40 6.75 -3.44 22.73
CA ASN A 40 7.45 -4.12 23.81
C ASN A 40 8.96 -3.82 23.90
N LYS A 41 9.44 -2.83 23.14
CA LYS A 41 10.82 -2.30 23.21
C LYS A 41 11.32 -2.04 24.64
N SER A 42 10.47 -1.47 25.51
CA SER A 42 10.82 -1.18 26.91
C SER A 42 11.11 -2.43 27.75
N LYS A 43 10.57 -3.59 27.36
CA LYS A 43 10.82 -4.90 27.98
C LYS A 43 11.97 -5.66 27.31
N GLY A 44 12.61 -5.09 26.29
CA GLY A 44 13.86 -5.59 25.72
C GLY A 44 13.77 -6.16 24.31
N SER A 45 12.69 -5.86 23.55
CA SER A 45 12.69 -6.09 22.10
C SER A 45 13.84 -5.33 21.41
N ARG A 46 14.34 -5.87 20.30
CA ARG A 46 15.50 -5.36 19.58
C ARG A 46 15.25 -5.31 18.08
N ASP A 47 16.08 -4.56 17.38
CA ASP A 47 16.07 -4.47 15.91
C ASP A 47 14.77 -3.91 15.32
N GLU A 48 14.15 -3.00 16.07
CA GLU A 48 13.02 -2.15 15.65
C GLU A 48 13.33 -1.40 14.34
N GLY A 49 12.35 -1.34 13.44
CA GLY A 49 12.51 -0.70 12.13
C GLY A 49 13.40 -1.49 11.17
N THR A 50 13.55 -2.79 11.39
CA THR A 50 14.23 -3.71 10.47
C THR A 50 13.31 -4.87 10.08
N GLU A 51 13.71 -5.66 9.09
CA GLU A 51 13.04 -6.92 8.72
C GLU A 51 13.27 -8.06 9.73
N ALA A 52 14.19 -7.87 10.67
CA ALA A 52 14.67 -8.89 11.61
C ALA A 52 14.35 -8.54 13.07
N LEU A 53 13.20 -7.87 13.33
CA LEU A 53 12.72 -7.55 14.67
C LEU A 53 12.78 -8.78 15.59
N GLN A 54 13.35 -8.60 16.77
CA GLN A 54 13.38 -9.59 17.83
C GLN A 54 12.49 -9.14 18.98
N THR A 55 11.24 -9.57 18.95
CA THR A 55 10.26 -9.25 20.00
C THR A 55 10.53 -10.04 21.27
N ARG A 56 10.61 -9.34 22.41
CA ARG A 56 10.67 -10.00 23.72
C ARG A 56 9.29 -10.56 24.08
N VAL A 57 9.23 -11.83 24.46
CA VAL A 57 8.00 -12.49 24.93
C VAL A 57 8.32 -13.41 26.12
N SER A 58 7.29 -13.75 26.88
CA SER A 58 7.30 -14.75 27.95
C SER A 58 6.14 -15.74 27.79
N LYS A 59 6.23 -16.89 28.45
CA LYS A 59 5.11 -17.84 28.48
C LYS A 59 3.83 -17.15 28.98
N GLY A 60 2.74 -17.35 28.25
CA GLY A 60 1.43 -16.77 28.51
C GLY A 60 1.15 -15.52 27.68
N ASP A 61 2.17 -14.86 27.12
CA ASP A 61 1.98 -13.67 26.29
C ASP A 61 1.16 -13.97 25.02
N GLN A 62 0.46 -12.94 24.57
CA GLN A 62 -0.23 -12.92 23.30
C GLN A 62 0.45 -11.95 22.35
N VAL A 63 0.68 -12.36 21.12
CA VAL A 63 1.26 -11.54 20.05
C VAL A 63 0.20 -11.30 18.99
N VAL A 64 -0.04 -10.05 18.62
CA VAL A 64 -0.98 -9.67 17.57
C VAL A 64 -0.19 -9.09 16.41
N TRP A 65 -0.20 -9.75 15.24
CA TRP A 65 0.41 -9.20 14.02
C TRP A 65 -0.60 -8.42 13.21
N THR A 66 -0.21 -7.21 12.84
CA THR A 66 -0.96 -6.31 11.95
C THR A 66 -0.05 -5.74 10.87
N SER A 67 -0.65 -5.16 9.82
CA SER A 67 0.08 -4.58 8.70
C SER A 67 -0.49 -3.22 8.33
N ILE A 68 0.39 -2.27 8.06
CA ILE A 68 0.06 -0.95 7.51
C ILE A 68 0.93 -0.69 6.27
N PRO A 69 0.37 -0.16 5.17
CA PRO A 69 1.17 0.30 4.05
C PRO A 69 1.79 1.67 4.38
N LEU A 70 2.93 2.00 3.78
CA LEU A 70 3.47 3.36 3.80
C LEU A 70 2.62 4.31 2.96
N GLU A 71 2.08 3.81 1.85
CA GLU A 71 1.22 4.56 0.95
C GLU A 71 -0.24 4.47 1.39
N CYS A 72 -0.90 5.61 1.54
CA CYS A 72 -2.30 5.69 1.98
C CYS A 72 -3.30 4.96 1.06
N GLU A 73 -2.93 4.74 -0.22
CA GLU A 73 -3.80 4.17 -1.25
C GLU A 73 -3.47 2.71 -1.56
N ALA A 74 -2.41 2.17 -0.98
CA ALA A 74 -1.96 0.82 -1.26
C ALA A 74 -2.70 -0.22 -0.40
N TYR A 75 -2.99 -1.38 -0.99
CA TYR A 75 -3.53 -2.51 -0.25
C TYR A 75 -2.40 -3.38 0.29
N ILE A 76 -2.53 -3.79 1.56
CA ILE A 76 -1.73 -4.86 2.16
C ILE A 76 -2.59 -5.72 3.08
N SER A 77 -2.31 -7.02 3.10
CA SER A 77 -2.79 -7.90 4.17
C SER A 77 -1.81 -9.03 4.48
N ILE A 78 -1.72 -9.38 5.76
CA ILE A 78 -1.05 -10.61 6.20
C ILE A 78 -1.93 -11.80 5.80
N SER A 79 -1.40 -12.61 4.89
CA SER A 79 -2.01 -13.85 4.40
C SER A 79 -1.56 -15.10 5.16
N GLY A 80 -0.46 -15.03 5.91
CA GLY A 80 0.05 -16.12 6.74
C GLY A 80 1.08 -15.66 7.77
N VAL A 81 1.02 -16.24 8.96
CA VAL A 81 2.09 -16.21 9.96
C VAL A 81 2.52 -17.65 10.22
N GLU A 82 3.77 -17.97 9.92
CA GLU A 82 4.29 -19.34 9.99
C GLU A 82 5.46 -19.42 10.95
N ILE A 83 5.25 -20.10 12.08
CA ILE A 83 6.33 -20.48 12.99
C ILE A 83 7.09 -21.66 12.37
N ASP A 84 8.43 -21.65 12.46
CA ASP A 84 9.24 -22.81 12.05
C ASP A 84 8.70 -24.09 12.72
N LYS A 85 8.54 -25.16 11.93
CA LYS A 85 7.93 -26.43 12.33
C LYS A 85 8.52 -26.99 13.63
N LYS A 86 9.82 -26.79 13.86
CA LYS A 86 10.49 -27.27 15.09
C LYS A 86 10.04 -26.55 16.37
N TYR A 87 9.42 -25.38 16.24
CA TYR A 87 8.94 -24.55 17.34
C TYR A 87 7.41 -24.44 17.41
N LYS A 88 6.67 -25.26 16.65
CA LYS A 88 5.21 -25.17 16.58
C LYS A 88 4.49 -25.29 17.93
N ASP A 89 5.10 -25.97 18.90
CA ASP A 89 4.53 -26.12 20.25
C ASP A 89 4.77 -24.90 21.17
N TYR A 90 5.59 -23.93 20.76
CA TYR A 90 5.91 -22.75 21.56
C TYR A 90 4.94 -21.60 21.31
N CYS A 91 4.40 -21.49 20.10
CA CYS A 91 3.48 -20.44 19.73
C CYS A 91 2.31 -21.00 18.92
N ASP A 92 1.10 -20.88 19.46
CA ASP A 92 -0.11 -21.26 18.75
C ASP A 92 -0.67 -20.08 17.99
N VAL A 93 -0.50 -20.12 16.67
CA VAL A 93 -0.90 -19.06 15.75
C VAL A 93 -2.26 -19.35 15.17
N ARG A 94 -3.17 -18.39 15.29
CA ARG A 94 -4.50 -18.42 14.65
C ARG A 94 -4.82 -17.11 13.95
N LYS A 95 -5.59 -17.23 12.88
CA LYS A 95 -6.21 -16.11 12.18
C LYS A 95 -7.61 -15.91 12.73
N ASP A 96 -7.98 -14.67 12.99
CA ASP A 96 -9.30 -14.32 13.52
C ASP A 96 -9.79 -13.00 12.91
N VAL A 97 -11.03 -12.60 13.22
CA VAL A 97 -11.67 -11.39 12.70
C VAL A 97 -12.31 -10.63 13.85
N TYR A 98 -12.08 -9.31 13.95
CA TYR A 98 -12.70 -8.52 15.00
C TYR A 98 -14.24 -8.58 14.89
N PRO A 99 -14.96 -8.84 15.99
CA PRO A 99 -16.42 -8.97 15.99
C PRO A 99 -17.12 -7.78 15.32
N GLY A 100 -18.02 -8.08 14.39
CA GLY A 100 -18.79 -7.05 13.66
C GLY A 100 -17.99 -6.31 12.58
N THR A 101 -16.79 -6.76 12.23
CA THR A 101 -15.95 -6.16 11.18
C THR A 101 -15.46 -7.22 10.19
N ASN A 102 -14.80 -6.77 9.11
CA ASN A 102 -14.01 -7.64 8.22
C ASN A 102 -12.50 -7.50 8.48
N VAL A 103 -12.12 -6.92 9.62
CA VAL A 103 -10.72 -6.68 9.97
C VAL A 103 -10.13 -7.97 10.52
N VAL A 104 -9.32 -8.60 9.68
CA VAL A 104 -8.55 -9.79 10.01
C VAL A 104 -7.35 -9.42 10.87
N TYR A 105 -7.08 -10.21 11.91
CA TYR A 105 -5.82 -10.17 12.64
C TYR A 105 -5.23 -11.58 12.80
N TRP A 106 -3.94 -11.63 13.05
CA TRP A 106 -3.24 -12.86 13.41
C TRP A 106 -2.83 -12.78 14.87
N LEU A 107 -3.16 -13.81 15.64
CA LEU A 107 -2.87 -13.92 17.07
C LEU A 107 -1.95 -15.12 17.30
N GLY A 108 -0.94 -14.95 18.13
CA GLY A 108 -0.04 -16.01 18.59
C GLY A 108 -0.07 -16.08 20.11
N GLU A 109 -0.30 -17.26 20.66
CA GLU A 109 -0.22 -17.49 22.11
C GLU A 109 1.08 -18.22 22.45
N ILE A 110 1.90 -17.63 23.32
CA ILE A 110 3.17 -18.22 23.75
C ILE A 110 2.93 -19.27 24.83
N ARG A 111 3.06 -20.55 24.48
CA ARG A 111 2.68 -21.69 25.34
C ARG A 111 3.81 -22.21 26.22
N LYS A 112 5.06 -21.95 25.83
CA LYS A 112 6.27 -22.43 26.51
C LYS A 112 7.23 -21.27 26.69
N GLU A 113 8.09 -21.38 27.71
CA GLU A 113 9.19 -20.44 27.85
C GLU A 113 10.17 -20.65 26.69
N LEU A 114 10.74 -19.57 26.17
CA LEU A 114 11.67 -19.62 25.05
C LEU A 114 13.10 -19.79 25.55
N ASP A 115 13.75 -20.86 25.12
CA ASP A 115 15.18 -21.12 25.41
C ASP A 115 16.12 -20.40 24.40
N GLY A 116 15.54 -19.70 23.41
CA GLY A 116 16.24 -19.00 22.35
C GLY A 116 15.28 -18.35 21.34
N PRO A 117 15.79 -17.64 20.33
CA PRO A 117 14.97 -16.99 19.33
C PRO A 117 14.20 -18.01 18.48
N ILE A 118 12.90 -17.76 18.29
CA ILE A 118 12.04 -18.55 17.42
C ILE A 118 11.79 -17.75 16.14
N PRO A 119 12.31 -18.18 14.98
CA PRO A 119 12.04 -17.53 13.72
C PRO A 119 10.60 -17.83 13.27
N TYR A 120 10.01 -16.83 12.62
CA TYR A 120 8.72 -16.94 11.96
C TYR A 120 8.75 -16.21 10.61
N THR A 121 7.85 -16.61 9.72
CA THR A 121 7.70 -16.03 8.38
C THR A 121 6.35 -15.34 8.28
N LEU A 122 6.35 -14.11 7.77
CA LEU A 122 5.14 -13.38 7.39
C LEU A 122 4.93 -13.46 5.89
N LYS A 123 3.71 -13.78 5.48
CA LYS A 123 3.30 -13.83 4.07
C LYS A 123 2.30 -12.73 3.80
N PHE A 124 2.48 -11.99 2.71
CA PHE A 124 1.66 -10.82 2.39
C PHE A 124 0.94 -10.96 1.06
N LYS A 125 -0.20 -10.28 0.95
CA LYS A 125 -0.79 -9.87 -0.33
C LYS A 125 -0.62 -8.36 -0.44
N LEU A 126 -0.04 -7.90 -1.55
CA LEU A 126 0.24 -6.49 -1.82
C LEU A 126 -0.55 -6.03 -3.05
N GLY A 127 -1.05 -4.81 -3.00
CA GLY A 127 -1.77 -4.17 -4.11
C GLY A 127 -3.12 -4.81 -4.44
N SER A 128 -3.77 -4.26 -5.47
CA SER A 128 -5.17 -4.55 -5.80
C SER A 128 -5.38 -5.24 -7.15
N HIS A 129 -4.33 -5.60 -7.91
CA HIS A 129 -4.55 -5.93 -9.33
C HIS A 129 -3.91 -7.22 -9.85
N LYS A 130 -4.70 -8.00 -10.60
CA LYS A 130 -4.31 -9.22 -11.32
C LYS A 130 -4.48 -9.13 -12.86
N GLY A 131 -4.79 -7.95 -13.40
CA GLY A 131 -5.01 -7.73 -14.84
C GLY A 131 -4.34 -6.47 -15.38
N GLU A 132 -4.36 -6.29 -16.70
CA GLU A 132 -3.85 -5.09 -17.37
C GLU A 132 -4.91 -4.00 -17.47
N PHE A 133 -4.48 -2.75 -17.39
CA PHE A 133 -5.27 -1.59 -17.75
C PHE A 133 -4.63 -0.90 -18.94
N ALA A 134 -5.37 -0.80 -20.04
CA ALA A 134 -5.07 0.14 -21.10
C ALA A 134 -6.03 1.33 -20.98
N ILE A 135 -5.53 2.53 -21.21
CA ILE A 135 -6.40 3.69 -21.45
C ILE A 135 -7.11 3.47 -22.80
N SER A 136 -8.45 3.59 -22.82
CA SER A 136 -9.25 3.43 -24.05
C SER A 136 -9.26 4.68 -24.93
N THR A 137 -8.70 5.77 -24.42
CA THR A 137 -8.49 7.02 -25.12
C THR A 137 -7.05 7.11 -25.61
N SER A 138 -6.84 7.80 -26.73
CA SER A 138 -5.52 8.13 -27.25
C SER A 138 -5.17 9.56 -26.83
N PRO A 139 -4.58 9.79 -25.65
CA PRO A 139 -4.10 11.11 -25.29
C PRO A 139 -3.01 11.54 -26.27
N ALA A 140 -3.07 12.78 -26.71
CA ALA A 140 -2.08 13.38 -27.61
C ALA A 140 -1.43 14.57 -26.92
N LEU A 141 -0.12 14.74 -27.13
CA LEU A 141 0.59 15.95 -26.77
C LEU A 141 0.38 16.98 -27.89
N ILE A 142 -0.11 18.16 -27.55
CA ILE A 142 -0.34 19.28 -28.47
C ILE A 142 0.70 20.40 -28.23
N GLY A 143 1.11 21.07 -29.31
CA GLY A 143 1.89 22.31 -29.27
C GLY A 143 1.05 23.51 -29.75
N ASP A 144 1.60 24.73 -29.66
CA ASP A 144 0.88 25.94 -30.07
C ASP A 144 0.50 25.93 -31.56
N PRO A 145 -0.74 26.32 -31.92
CA PRO A 145 -1.15 26.41 -33.31
C PRO A 145 -0.38 27.54 -34.04
N PRO A 146 -0.06 27.38 -35.34
CA PRO A 146 0.57 28.47 -36.11
C PRO A 146 -0.35 29.68 -36.19
N ALA A 147 0.21 30.89 -36.06
CA ALA A 147 -0.56 32.13 -36.08
C ALA A 147 -1.33 32.32 -37.41
N PRO A 148 -2.60 32.76 -37.39
CA PRO A 148 -3.42 32.88 -38.60
C PRO A 148 -2.96 34.03 -39.52
N ALA A 149 -2.90 33.78 -40.82
CA ALA A 149 -2.71 34.82 -41.84
C ALA A 149 -3.95 35.73 -41.89
N GLN A 150 -3.76 37.05 -41.80
CA GLN A 150 -4.86 38.02 -41.86
C GLN A 150 -5.47 38.09 -43.28
N ALA A 151 -6.80 37.99 -43.35
CA ALA A 151 -7.58 38.13 -44.58
C ALA A 151 -7.91 39.60 -44.87
N ALA A 152 -7.71 40.05 -46.11
CA ALA A 152 -8.05 41.41 -46.55
C ALA A 152 -9.58 41.60 -46.68
N PRO A 153 -10.12 42.79 -46.33
CA PRO A 153 -11.57 43.03 -46.23
C PRO A 153 -12.28 43.13 -47.59
N ALA A 154 -13.54 42.67 -47.61
CA ALA A 154 -14.44 42.69 -48.76
C ALA A 154 -14.95 44.12 -49.08
N ALA A 155 -14.80 44.55 -50.33
CA ALA A 155 -15.35 45.82 -50.81
C ALA A 155 -16.85 45.70 -51.10
N ALA A 156 -17.62 46.66 -50.58
CA ALA A 156 -19.08 46.73 -50.64
C ALA A 156 -19.62 46.93 -52.07
N ALA A 157 -20.75 46.26 -52.35
CA ALA A 157 -21.52 46.41 -53.58
C ALA A 157 -22.19 47.80 -53.65
N THR A 158 -22.04 48.49 -54.78
CA THR A 158 -22.76 49.73 -55.11
C THR A 158 -23.84 49.41 -56.16
N ALA A 159 -25.08 49.84 -55.92
CA ALA A 159 -26.25 49.55 -56.75
C ALA A 159 -26.20 50.24 -58.13
N PRO A 160 -26.91 49.72 -59.16
CA PRO A 160 -26.74 50.12 -60.55
C PRO A 160 -27.59 51.34 -60.93
N ALA A 161 -27.12 52.12 -61.90
CA ALA A 161 -27.88 53.21 -62.53
C ALA A 161 -27.84 53.07 -64.07
N PRO A 162 -28.86 53.56 -64.78
CA PRO A 162 -29.37 52.96 -66.01
C PRO A 162 -28.67 53.40 -67.30
N SER A 163 -28.75 52.54 -68.30
CA SER A 163 -28.23 52.73 -69.66
C SER A 163 -28.92 53.87 -70.43
N PRO A 164 -28.15 54.70 -71.14
CA PRO A 164 -28.62 55.36 -72.34
C PRO A 164 -27.95 54.78 -73.60
N SER A 165 -28.78 54.28 -74.50
CA SER A 165 -28.49 54.09 -75.93
C SER A 165 -28.10 55.44 -76.55
N PRO A 166 -27.18 55.53 -77.53
CA PRO A 166 -27.70 55.71 -78.89
C PRO A 166 -26.83 55.21 -80.07
N ALA A 167 -27.58 54.85 -81.13
CA ALA A 167 -27.41 55.21 -82.55
C ALA A 167 -26.14 54.82 -83.36
N LYS A 168 -26.39 54.05 -84.43
CA LYS A 168 -25.67 54.04 -85.73
C LYS A 168 -25.52 55.47 -86.28
N PRO A 169 -24.40 55.86 -86.93
CA PRO A 169 -24.19 55.62 -88.38
C PRO A 169 -22.69 55.38 -88.73
N ARG A 170 -22.25 54.88 -89.90
CA ARG A 170 -22.62 55.15 -91.30
C ARG A 170 -22.38 53.91 -92.15
#